data_AF-A0A2A4K4D8-F1
#
_entry.id   AF-A0A2A4K4D8-F1
#
_cell.length_a   1.000
_cell.length_b   1.000
_cell.length_c   1.000
_cell.angle_alpha   90.00
_cell.angle_beta   90.00
_cell.angle_gamma   90.00
#
_symmetry.space_group_name_H-M   'P 1'
#
loop_
_entity.id
_entity.type
_entity.pdbx_description
1 polymer ?
#
loop_
_entity_poly.entity_id
_entity_poly.type
_entity_poly.pdbx_seq_one_letter_code
_entity_poly.pdbx_strand_id
1 'polypeptide(L)'
;MPFKRRFNYVKANWEDFSSSIDEALRNVHPSPQAYDHFVAKKASKFILRGCRTAYVPGLSTHSAELLSKYNSLYGTDPFAEETIRVGEELMSTVSESRRKKWVNTVTSLDLTHNSKRAWSTMRKLTSEPPQPTLVSPITANQIAHQLTMNGKPDNRLSRTPKLVCQPDNSDVVSREFDLSEIVGSLNHLKNGKATGVDNISVEQLKHLGPVAVSWLLSLFNYCVAHSKIPRVWRRAKVIALLKPGKSPDDPKNFRPISLLCHT
;
A
#
# COMPACT_ATOMS: atom_id res chain seq x y z
N MET A 1 2.31 -9.69 -12.15
CA MET A 1 2.22 -9.44 -10.69
C MET A 1 0.98 -10.15 -10.14
N PRO A 2 1.06 -10.89 -9.03
CA PRO A 2 -0.10 -11.56 -8.47
C PRO A 2 -1.17 -10.55 -8.04
N PHE A 3 -2.43 -10.91 -8.30
CA PHE A 3 -3.61 -10.09 -8.07
C PHE A 3 -3.81 -9.81 -6.57
N LYS A 4 -3.41 -8.62 -6.10
CA LYS A 4 -3.56 -8.24 -4.69
C LYS A 4 -4.82 -7.43 -4.48
N ARG A 5 -5.83 -8.04 -3.84
CA ARG A 5 -7.03 -7.34 -3.36
C ARG A 5 -6.61 -6.22 -2.40
N ARG A 6 -7.14 -5.02 -2.60
CA ARG A 6 -6.88 -3.83 -1.79
C ARG A 6 -8.11 -3.51 -0.94
N PHE A 7 -7.90 -2.99 0.25
CA PHE A 7 -8.99 -2.48 1.07
C PHE A 7 -9.62 -1.25 0.43
N ASN A 8 -10.95 -1.17 0.46
CA ASN A 8 -11.71 0.00 0.09
C ASN A 8 -12.16 0.72 1.37
N TYR A 9 -11.30 1.61 1.87
CA TYR A 9 -11.54 2.36 3.10
C TYR A 9 -12.72 3.35 3.00
N VAL A 10 -13.14 3.73 1.79
CA VAL A 10 -14.29 4.62 1.57
C VAL A 10 -15.61 3.89 1.83
N LYS A 11 -15.66 2.57 1.61
CA LYS A 11 -16.84 1.73 1.84
C LYS A 11 -16.72 0.86 3.10
N ALA A 12 -15.86 1.26 4.03
CA ALA A 12 -15.67 0.53 5.28
C ALA A 12 -16.79 0.86 6.27
N ASN A 13 -17.31 -0.16 6.96
CA ASN A 13 -18.14 0.07 8.14
C ASN A 13 -17.21 0.26 9.36
N TRP A 14 -16.90 1.51 9.67
CA TRP A 14 -15.96 1.84 10.76
C TRP A 14 -16.57 1.67 12.15
N GLU A 15 -17.89 1.78 12.29
CA GLU A 15 -18.60 1.64 13.56
C GLU A 15 -18.60 0.18 14.04
N ASP A 16 -18.94 -0.75 13.14
CA ASP A 16 -18.85 -2.18 13.43
C ASP A 16 -17.40 -2.63 13.62
N PHE A 17 -16.48 -2.04 12.84
CA PHE A 17 -15.05 -2.31 12.96
C PHE A 17 -14.53 -1.95 14.35
N SER A 18 -14.78 -0.72 14.82
CA SER A 18 -14.31 -0.26 16.13
C SER A 18 -14.94 -1.08 17.25
N SER A 19 -16.25 -1.31 17.20
CA SER A 19 -17.00 -2.09 18.19
C SER A 19 -16.50 -3.53 18.29
N SER A 20 -16.25 -4.18 17.14
CA SER A 20 -15.75 -5.56 17.12
C SER A 20 -14.32 -5.69 17.66
N ILE A 21 -13.47 -4.69 17.44
CA ILE A 21 -12.10 -4.70 17.97
C ILE A 21 -12.14 -4.44 19.49
N ASP A 22 -12.94 -3.48 19.94
CA ASP A 22 -13.12 -3.19 21.36
C ASP A 22 -13.68 -4.39 22.14
N GLU A 23 -14.67 -5.09 21.59
CA GLU A 23 -15.18 -6.33 22.16
C GLU A 23 -14.10 -7.42 22.25
N ALA A 24 -13.29 -7.58 21.21
CA ALA A 24 -12.21 -8.56 21.18
C ALA A 24 -11.10 -8.25 22.20
N LEU A 25 -10.89 -6.99 22.55
CA LEU A 25 -9.83 -6.55 23.47
C LEU A 25 -10.31 -6.38 24.91
N ARG A 26 -11.62 -6.37 25.18
CA ARG A 26 -12.22 -6.11 26.49
C ARG A 26 -11.60 -6.91 27.64
N ASN A 27 -11.26 -8.18 27.38
CA ASN A 27 -10.72 -9.10 28.39
C ASN A 27 -9.25 -9.48 28.14
N VAL A 28 -8.56 -8.79 27.22
CA VAL A 28 -7.17 -9.09 26.87
C VAL A 28 -6.26 -8.14 27.64
N HIS A 29 -5.39 -8.68 28.50
CA HIS A 29 -4.43 -7.83 29.21
C HIS A 29 -3.38 -7.25 28.24
N PRO A 30 -3.11 -5.93 28.30
CA PRO A 30 -2.09 -5.30 27.45
C PRO A 30 -0.71 -5.82 27.83
N SER A 31 -0.08 -6.55 26.90
CA SER A 31 1.30 -7.03 27.05
C SER A 31 1.92 -7.26 25.68
N PRO A 32 3.26 -7.20 25.55
CA PRO A 32 3.97 -7.48 24.31
C PRO A 32 3.65 -8.85 23.69
N GLN A 33 3.33 -9.84 24.52
CA GLN A 33 2.94 -11.18 24.12
C GLN A 33 1.50 -11.22 23.59
N ALA A 34 0.61 -10.40 24.16
CA ALA A 34 -0.78 -10.30 23.75
C ALA A 34 -1.00 -9.46 22.49
N TYR A 35 0.03 -8.80 21.95
CA TYR A 35 -0.07 -7.98 20.73
C TYR A 35 -0.64 -8.75 19.53
N ASP A 36 -0.40 -10.05 19.41
CA ASP A 36 -0.97 -10.85 18.33
C ASP A 36 -2.51 -10.95 18.37
N HIS A 37 -3.13 -10.73 19.54
CA HIS A 37 -4.59 -10.60 19.66
C HIS A 37 -5.11 -9.25 19.15
N PHE A 38 -4.30 -8.19 19.25
CA PHE A 38 -4.58 -6.88 18.67
C PHE A 38 -4.46 -6.90 17.13
N VAL A 39 -3.58 -7.73 16.56
CA VAL A 39 -3.44 -7.87 15.11
C VAL A 39 -4.75 -8.37 14.50
N ALA A 40 -5.51 -7.42 13.95
CA ALA A 40 -6.88 -7.58 13.50
C ALA A 40 -7.03 -8.62 12.39
N LYS A 41 -7.22 -9.90 12.75
CA LYS A 41 -7.56 -10.98 11.80
C LYS A 41 -8.90 -10.77 11.08
N LYS A 42 -9.71 -9.78 11.48
CA LYS A 42 -11.10 -9.58 11.01
C LYS A 42 -11.35 -8.31 10.20
N ALA A 43 -10.32 -7.52 9.86
CA ALA A 43 -10.49 -6.28 9.10
C ALA A 43 -11.23 -6.48 7.77
N SER A 44 -11.06 -7.63 7.11
CA SER A 44 -11.76 -7.94 5.85
C SER A 44 -13.27 -8.15 5.99
N LYS A 45 -13.79 -8.35 7.21
CA LYS A 45 -15.23 -8.46 7.46
C LYS A 45 -15.91 -7.09 7.34
N PHE A 46 -15.26 -6.06 7.86
CA PHE A 46 -15.83 -4.71 7.96
C PHE A 46 -15.33 -3.77 6.86
N ILE A 47 -14.15 -4.08 6.30
CA ILE A 47 -13.52 -3.30 5.24
C ILE A 47 -13.51 -4.14 3.97
N LEU A 48 -14.42 -3.81 3.05
CA LEU A 48 -14.54 -4.50 1.78
C LEU A 48 -13.20 -4.48 1.04
N ARG A 49 -12.84 -5.64 0.47
CA ARG A 49 -11.65 -5.78 -0.37
C ARG A 49 -12.07 -5.78 -1.83
N GLY A 50 -11.57 -4.80 -2.58
CA GLY A 50 -11.78 -4.68 -4.01
C GLY A 50 -10.51 -4.97 -4.80
N CYS A 51 -10.67 -5.14 -6.11
CA CYS A 51 -9.58 -5.03 -7.06
C CYS A 51 -9.79 -3.76 -7.88
N ARG A 52 -8.69 -3.10 -8.28
CA ARG A 52 -8.78 -2.20 -9.43
C ARG A 52 -8.85 -3.10 -10.65
N THR A 53 -10.00 -3.11 -11.32
CA THR A 53 -10.08 -3.68 -12.66
C THR A 53 -9.19 -2.87 -13.60
N ALA A 54 -8.62 -3.52 -14.61
CA ALA A 54 -7.90 -2.79 -15.66
C ALA A 54 -8.92 -1.90 -16.39
N TYR A 55 -8.90 -0.60 -16.08
CA TYR A 55 -9.73 0.36 -16.79
C TYR A 55 -9.19 0.53 -18.20
N VAL A 56 -9.97 0.11 -19.19
CA VAL A 56 -9.66 0.34 -20.60
C VAL A 56 -10.31 1.65 -21.03
N PRO A 57 -9.54 2.69 -21.38
CA PRO A 57 -10.12 3.96 -21.82
C PRO A 57 -11.00 3.77 -23.05
N GLY A 58 -12.20 4.34 -23.04
CA GLY A 58 -13.16 4.25 -24.13
C GLY A 58 -14.07 3.02 -24.10
N LEU A 59 -13.89 2.12 -23.14
CA LEU A 59 -14.76 0.95 -22.99
C LEU A 59 -16.07 1.36 -22.27
N SER A 60 -17.11 1.59 -23.05
CA SER A 60 -18.51 1.71 -22.60
C SER A 60 -19.14 0.33 -22.37
N THR A 61 -20.32 0.29 -21.74
CA THR A 61 -21.10 -0.95 -21.53
C THR A 61 -21.30 -1.72 -22.84
N HIS A 62 -21.73 -1.03 -23.90
CA HIS A 62 -21.93 -1.63 -25.22
C HIS A 62 -20.63 -2.16 -25.82
N SER A 63 -19.53 -1.40 -25.77
CA SER A 63 -18.23 -1.90 -26.26
C SER A 63 -17.66 -3.04 -25.42
N ALA A 64 -18.03 -3.16 -24.13
CA ALA A 64 -17.63 -4.29 -23.30
C ALA A 64 -18.35 -5.58 -23.71
N GLU A 65 -19.62 -5.49 -24.10
CA GLU A 65 -20.38 -6.60 -24.68
C GLU A 65 -19.77 -7.03 -26.02
N LEU A 66 -19.46 -6.08 -26.91
CA LEU A 66 -18.77 -6.35 -28.17
C LEU A 66 -17.40 -7.00 -27.96
N LEU A 67 -16.63 -6.56 -26.96
CA LEU A 67 -15.35 -7.17 -26.60
C LEU A 67 -15.53 -8.62 -26.12
N SER A 68 -16.58 -8.89 -25.33
CA SER A 68 -16.89 -10.26 -24.91
C SER A 68 -17.28 -11.15 -26.10
N LYS A 69 -18.10 -10.62 -27.02
CA LYS A 69 -18.49 -11.32 -28.26
C LYS A 69 -17.28 -11.60 -29.14
N TYR A 70 -16.43 -10.60 -29.36
CA TYR A 70 -15.18 -10.72 -30.13
C TYR A 70 -14.26 -11.79 -29.55
N ASN A 71 -14.00 -11.78 -28.23
CA ASN A 71 -13.13 -12.78 -27.59
C ASN A 71 -13.66 -14.20 -27.75
N SER A 72 -14.98 -14.40 -27.69
CA SER A 72 -15.59 -15.71 -27.92
C SER A 72 -15.40 -16.17 -29.36
N LEU A 73 -15.65 -15.29 -30.34
CA LEU A 73 -15.54 -15.61 -31.76
C LEU A 73 -14.09 -15.85 -32.19
N TYR A 74 -13.16 -15.02 -31.70
CA TYR A 74 -11.73 -15.14 -31.96
C TYR A 74 -11.14 -16.45 -31.45
N GLY A 75 -11.67 -17.00 -30.34
CA GLY A 75 -11.26 -18.30 -29.83
C GLY A 75 -11.68 -19.47 -30.74
N THR A 76 -12.77 -19.33 -31.50
CA THR A 76 -13.24 -20.32 -32.47
C THR A 76 -12.57 -20.16 -33.83
N ASP A 77 -12.67 -18.99 -34.44
CA ASP A 77 -12.06 -18.68 -35.74
C ASP A 77 -11.68 -17.18 -35.81
N PRO A 78 -10.39 -16.85 -35.69
CA PRO A 78 -9.87 -15.49 -35.79
C PRO A 78 -10.15 -14.79 -37.12
N PHE A 79 -10.30 -15.54 -38.22
CA PHE A 79 -10.35 -15.00 -39.58
C PHE A 79 -11.74 -15.06 -40.20
N ALA A 80 -12.75 -15.55 -39.46
CA ALA A 80 -14.13 -15.49 -39.90
C ALA A 80 -14.61 -14.05 -40.10
N GLU A 81 -15.43 -13.83 -41.12
CA GLU A 81 -15.95 -12.50 -41.49
C GLU A 81 -16.74 -11.85 -40.35
N GLU A 82 -17.50 -12.64 -39.58
CA GLU A 82 -18.20 -12.17 -38.38
C GLU A 82 -17.22 -11.70 -37.28
N THR A 83 -16.11 -12.40 -37.07
CA THR A 83 -15.07 -12.03 -36.09
C THR A 83 -14.43 -10.70 -36.48
N ILE A 84 -14.09 -10.54 -37.76
CA ILE A 84 -13.51 -9.31 -38.31
C ILE A 84 -14.50 -8.15 -38.14
N ARG A 85 -15.76 -8.33 -38.55
CA ARG A 85 -16.81 -7.30 -38.45
C ARG A 85 -17.02 -6.81 -37.01
N VAL A 86 -17.15 -7.75 -36.06
CA VAL A 86 -17.31 -7.42 -34.64
C VAL A 86 -16.05 -6.72 -34.09
N GLY A 87 -14.87 -7.13 -34.54
CA GLY A 87 -13.60 -6.48 -34.18
C GLY A 87 -13.50 -5.04 -34.67
N GLU A 88 -13.88 -4.77 -35.92
CA GLU A 88 -13.92 -3.44 -36.51
C GLU A 88 -14.95 -2.54 -35.81
N GLU A 89 -16.14 -3.05 -35.57
CA GLU A 89 -17.21 -2.35 -34.85
C GLU A 89 -16.77 -1.97 -33.41
N LEU A 90 -16.14 -2.91 -32.70
CA LEU A 90 -15.55 -2.68 -31.39
C LEU A 90 -14.50 -1.58 -31.44
N MET A 91 -13.55 -1.66 -32.37
CA MET A 91 -12.47 -0.68 -32.52
C MET A 91 -13.00 0.72 -32.86
N SER A 92 -13.99 0.81 -33.74
CA SER A 92 -14.67 2.05 -34.09
C SER A 92 -15.36 2.66 -32.86
N THR A 93 -16.18 1.87 -32.16
CA THR A 93 -16.95 2.31 -30.98
C THR A 93 -16.03 2.81 -29.86
N VAL A 94 -14.93 2.10 -29.59
CA VAL A 94 -13.93 2.50 -28.58
C VAL A 94 -13.22 3.78 -29.01
N SER A 95 -12.86 3.89 -30.29
CA SER A 95 -12.18 5.07 -30.84
C SER A 95 -13.07 6.31 -30.79
N GLU A 96 -14.35 6.18 -31.14
CA GLU A 96 -15.33 7.26 -31.02
C GLU A 96 -15.53 7.70 -29.57
N SER A 97 -15.62 6.75 -28.64
CA SER A 97 -15.76 7.04 -27.21
C SER A 97 -14.54 7.78 -26.67
N ARG A 98 -13.33 7.38 -27.08
CA ARG A 98 -12.08 8.10 -26.76
C ARG A 98 -12.07 9.51 -27.35
N ARG A 99 -12.46 9.65 -28.62
CA ARG A 99 -12.54 10.94 -29.32
C ARG A 99 -13.51 11.90 -28.65
N LYS A 100 -14.75 11.46 -28.35
CA LYS A 100 -15.75 12.25 -27.61
C LYS A 100 -15.21 12.73 -26.27
N LYS A 101 -14.58 11.82 -25.51
CA LYS A 101 -13.96 12.17 -24.21
C LYS A 101 -12.81 13.17 -24.35
N TRP A 102 -11.97 13.02 -25.37
CA TRP A 102 -10.88 13.94 -25.66
C TRP A 102 -11.41 15.33 -26.03
N VAL A 103 -12.37 15.42 -26.95
CA VAL A 103 -13.03 16.67 -27.33
C VAL A 103 -13.60 17.38 -26.10
N ASN A 104 -14.39 16.68 -25.29
CA ASN A 104 -14.95 17.23 -24.04
C ASN A 104 -13.86 17.68 -23.06
N THR A 105 -12.73 16.96 -23.01
CA THR A 105 -11.61 17.34 -22.16
C THR A 105 -11.02 18.66 -22.65
N VAL A 106 -10.69 18.77 -23.94
CA VAL A 106 -10.09 19.97 -24.54
C VAL A 106 -11.02 21.17 -24.46
N THR A 107 -12.31 21.01 -24.75
CA THR A 107 -13.28 22.12 -24.64
C THR A 107 -13.47 22.59 -23.21
N SER A 108 -13.34 21.70 -22.22
CA SER A 108 -13.38 22.06 -20.79
C SER A 108 -12.08 22.65 -20.23
N LEU A 109 -10.98 22.63 -21.00
CA LEU A 109 -9.70 23.15 -20.55
C LEU A 109 -9.69 24.68 -20.66
N ASP A 110 -9.83 25.33 -19.52
CA ASP A 110 -9.60 26.76 -19.41
C ASP A 110 -8.13 27.05 -19.08
N LEU A 111 -7.42 27.67 -20.03
CA LEU A 111 -6.03 28.11 -19.88
C LEU A 111 -5.90 29.41 -19.07
N THR A 112 -7.00 30.14 -18.89
CA THR A 112 -7.01 31.48 -18.28
C THR A 112 -7.17 31.42 -16.76
N HIS A 113 -8.20 30.73 -16.24
CA HIS A 113 -8.47 30.65 -14.79
C HIS A 113 -8.14 29.28 -14.18
N ASN A 114 -7.89 28.24 -15.00
CA ASN A 114 -7.55 26.89 -14.54
C ASN A 114 -6.31 26.29 -15.24
N SER A 115 -5.26 27.11 -15.36
CA SER A 115 -4.02 26.77 -16.06
C SER A 115 -3.33 25.50 -15.52
N LYS A 116 -3.46 25.18 -14.22
CA LYS A 116 -2.89 23.96 -13.61
C LYS A 116 -3.37 22.68 -14.29
N ARG A 117 -4.66 22.58 -14.60
CA ARG A 117 -5.26 21.38 -15.22
C ARG A 117 -4.79 21.22 -16.66
N ALA A 118 -4.73 22.33 -17.41
CA ALA A 118 -4.22 22.34 -18.77
C ALA A 118 -2.74 21.97 -18.84
N TRP A 119 -1.89 22.59 -18.02
CA TRP A 119 -0.45 22.28 -17.95
C TRP A 119 -0.18 20.85 -17.51
N SER A 120 -0.97 20.31 -16.57
CA SER A 120 -0.87 18.90 -16.18
C SER A 120 -1.24 17.95 -17.33
N THR A 121 -2.21 18.32 -18.16
CA THR A 121 -2.64 17.53 -19.32
C THR A 121 -1.58 17.55 -20.42
N MET A 122 -1.04 18.74 -20.74
CA MET A 122 0.07 18.88 -21.68
C MET A 122 1.28 18.04 -21.27
N ARG A 123 1.70 18.13 -19.99
CA ARG A 123 2.82 17.31 -19.50
C ARG A 123 2.58 15.82 -19.71
N LYS A 124 1.36 15.32 -19.50
CA LYS A 124 1.05 13.89 -19.72
C LYS A 124 1.11 13.47 -21.19
N LEU A 125 0.88 14.39 -22.12
CA LEU A 125 0.99 14.13 -23.56
C LEU A 125 2.43 14.21 -24.06
N THR A 126 3.25 15.08 -23.46
CA THR A 126 4.63 15.31 -23.88
C THR A 126 5.66 14.51 -23.07
N SER A 127 5.29 13.99 -21.91
CA SER A 127 6.17 13.12 -21.12
C SER A 127 6.30 11.77 -21.81
N GLU A 128 7.53 11.24 -21.81
CA GLU A 128 7.77 9.86 -22.22
C GLU A 128 6.88 8.91 -21.39
N PRO A 129 6.25 7.91 -22.04
CA PRO A 129 5.47 6.93 -21.33
C PRO A 129 6.36 6.25 -20.27
N PRO A 130 5.83 5.97 -19.06
CA PRO A 130 6.60 5.24 -18.06
C PRO A 130 7.06 3.91 -18.67
N GLN A 131 8.37 3.67 -18.61
CA GLN A 131 8.98 2.44 -19.10
C GLN A 131 8.21 1.23 -18.51
N PRO A 132 7.82 0.25 -19.34
CA PRO A 132 7.10 -0.92 -18.86
C PRO A 132 7.89 -1.57 -17.72
N THR A 133 7.18 -2.02 -16.68
CA THR A 133 7.82 -2.75 -15.58
C THR A 133 8.36 -4.05 -16.15
N LEU A 134 9.65 -4.07 -16.48
CA LEU A 134 10.33 -5.26 -16.99
C LEU A 134 10.14 -6.39 -15.97
N VAL A 135 9.74 -7.56 -16.46
CA VAL A 135 9.70 -8.77 -15.64
C VAL A 135 11.15 -9.13 -15.35
N SER A 136 11.62 -8.79 -14.16
CA SER A 136 13.01 -9.05 -13.76
C SER A 136 13.25 -10.56 -13.66
N PRO A 137 14.29 -11.11 -14.28
CA PRO A 137 14.68 -12.51 -14.10
C PRO A 137 15.22 -12.79 -12.69
N ILE A 138 15.53 -11.73 -11.92
CA ILE A 138 16.09 -11.84 -10.57
C ILE A 138 15.04 -12.26 -9.55
N THR A 139 15.41 -13.23 -8.71
CA THR A 139 14.59 -13.68 -7.57
C THR A 139 14.83 -12.79 -6.34
N ALA A 140 13.81 -12.64 -5.48
CA ALA A 140 13.92 -11.93 -4.21
C ALA A 140 15.10 -12.41 -3.33
N ASN A 141 15.42 -13.71 -3.37
CA ASN A 141 16.55 -14.29 -2.64
C ASN A 141 17.92 -13.78 -3.14
N GLN A 142 18.08 -13.56 -4.45
CA GLN A 142 19.33 -13.01 -5.01
C GLN A 142 19.52 -11.56 -4.56
N ILE A 143 18.44 -10.77 -4.52
CA ILE A 143 18.47 -9.42 -3.97
C ILE A 143 18.81 -9.47 -2.47
N ALA A 144 18.12 -10.31 -1.70
CA ALA A 144 18.38 -10.46 -0.27
C ALA A 144 19.85 -10.85 0.01
N HIS A 145 20.40 -11.79 -0.75
CA HIS A 145 21.80 -12.17 -0.66
C HIS A 145 22.74 -10.98 -0.93
N GLN A 146 22.51 -10.22 -2.00
CA GLN A 146 23.30 -9.03 -2.31
C GLN A 146 23.25 -7.99 -1.17
N LEU A 147 22.09 -7.80 -0.55
CA LEU A 147 21.94 -6.89 0.60
C LEU A 147 22.75 -7.35 1.80
N THR A 148 22.78 -8.66 2.09
CA THR A 148 23.60 -9.19 3.17
C THR A 148 25.09 -9.01 2.91
N MET A 149 25.53 -9.09 1.64
CA MET A 149 26.92 -8.84 1.27
C MET A 149 27.29 -7.37 1.44
N ASN A 150 26.42 -6.45 1.03
CA ASN A 150 26.64 -5.01 1.21
C ASN A 150 26.71 -4.58 2.69
N GLY A 151 26.04 -5.32 3.58
CA GLY A 151 25.97 -5.00 5.02
C GLY A 151 27.08 -5.62 5.87
N LYS A 152 27.95 -6.47 5.30
CA LYS A 152 29.09 -7.05 6.02
C LYS A 152 30.26 -6.07 5.92
N PRO A 153 30.75 -5.49 7.02
CA PRO A 153 31.98 -4.71 6.96
C PRO A 153 33.15 -5.64 6.62
N ASP A 154 34.05 -5.20 5.74
CA ASP A 154 35.26 -5.97 5.35
C ASP A 154 36.14 -6.31 6.54
N ASN A 155 36.12 -5.46 7.58
CA ASN A 155 36.79 -5.69 8.84
C ASN A 155 35.74 -5.88 9.94
N ARG A 156 35.83 -7.00 10.68
CA ARG A 156 35.11 -7.14 11.96
C ARG A 156 35.58 -6.02 12.88
N LEU A 157 34.82 -4.92 12.94
CA LEU A 157 35.00 -3.92 13.98
C LEU A 157 35.03 -4.68 15.31
N SER A 158 36.08 -4.47 16.12
CA SER A 158 36.18 -5.10 17.44
C SER A 158 34.86 -4.84 18.16
N ARG A 159 34.22 -5.86 18.74
CA ARG A 159 32.97 -5.69 19.49
C ARG A 159 33.23 -4.63 20.55
N THR A 160 32.81 -3.38 20.30
CA THR A 160 32.80 -2.37 21.33
C THR A 160 31.90 -2.93 22.43
N PRO A 161 32.31 -2.84 23.71
CA PRO A 161 31.43 -3.22 24.80
C PRO A 161 30.09 -2.53 24.56
N LYS A 162 28.97 -3.27 24.70
CA LYS A 162 27.63 -2.69 24.54
C LYS A 162 27.62 -1.45 25.44
N LEU A 163 27.48 -0.26 24.83
CA LEU A 163 27.20 0.94 25.60
C LEU A 163 25.90 0.66 26.34
N VAL A 164 26.02 0.43 27.64
CA VAL A 164 24.86 0.47 28.53
C VAL A 164 24.47 1.94 28.52
N CYS A 165 23.36 2.28 27.87
CA CYS A 165 22.79 3.61 28.02
C CYS A 165 22.62 3.83 29.52
N GLN A 166 23.44 4.72 30.09
CA GLN A 166 23.16 5.20 31.42
C GLN A 166 21.85 5.99 31.33
N PRO A 167 20.91 5.80 32.28
CA PRO A 167 19.70 6.60 32.30
C PRO A 167 20.13 8.07 32.42
N ASP A 168 19.93 8.83 31.34
CA ASP A 168 20.05 10.27 31.39
C ASP A 168 18.90 10.78 32.26
N ASN A 169 19.20 11.63 33.25
CA ASN A 169 18.23 12.21 34.19
C ASN A 169 17.26 13.20 33.50
N SER A 170 17.19 13.23 32.17
CA SER A 170 16.13 13.89 31.44
C SER A 170 14.84 13.07 31.57
N ASP A 171 14.02 13.38 32.57
CA ASP A 171 12.72 12.76 32.92
C ASP A 171 11.70 12.64 31.76
N VAL A 172 11.98 13.21 30.58
CA VAL A 172 11.07 13.27 29.44
C VAL A 172 10.81 11.91 28.79
N VAL A 173 11.78 10.99 28.80
CA VAL A 173 11.65 9.65 28.16
C VAL A 173 11.07 8.60 29.11
N SER A 174 11.06 8.89 30.42
CA SER A 174 10.63 7.95 31.46
C SER A 174 9.17 8.14 31.90
N ARG A 175 8.53 9.23 31.47
CA ARG A 175 7.12 9.47 31.81
C ARG A 175 6.20 8.54 31.03
N GLU A 176 5.10 8.18 31.65
CA GLU A 176 4.00 7.48 30.97
C GLU A 176 3.40 8.39 29.90
N PHE A 177 2.97 7.76 28.80
CA PHE A 177 2.16 8.42 27.80
C PHE A 177 0.74 8.64 28.35
N ASP A 178 0.08 9.67 27.83
CA ASP A 178 -1.33 9.94 28.10
C ASP A 178 -2.23 9.64 26.90
N LEU A 179 -3.53 9.47 27.15
CA LEU A 179 -4.53 9.20 26.11
C LEU A 179 -4.55 10.28 25.02
N SER A 180 -4.39 11.55 25.39
CA SER A 180 -4.39 12.68 24.46
C SER A 180 -3.23 12.61 23.47
N GLU A 181 -2.06 12.14 23.91
CA GLU A 181 -0.87 11.97 23.08
C GLU A 181 -1.05 10.84 22.07
N ILE A 182 -1.66 9.73 22.49
CA ILE A 182 -1.97 8.61 21.60
C ILE A 182 -2.99 9.04 20.54
N VAL A 183 -4.10 9.64 20.95
CA VAL A 183 -5.14 10.12 20.02
C VAL A 183 -4.57 11.17 19.06
N GLY A 184 -3.78 12.13 19.57
CA GLY A 184 -3.11 13.13 18.75
C GLY A 184 -2.14 12.51 17.73
N SER A 185 -1.34 11.54 18.17
CA SER A 185 -0.38 10.82 17.31
C SER A 185 -1.09 10.02 16.23
N LEU A 186 -2.15 9.28 16.58
CA LEU A 186 -2.97 8.52 15.63
C LEU A 186 -3.57 9.42 14.55
N ASN A 187 -4.10 10.59 14.95
CA ASN A 187 -4.65 11.57 14.02
C ASN A 187 -3.60 12.16 13.07
N HIS A 188 -2.37 12.35 13.56
CA HIS A 188 -1.26 12.90 12.76
C HIS A 188 -0.67 11.91 11.75
N LEU A 189 -0.92 10.59 11.91
CA LEU A 189 -0.45 9.59 10.95
C LEU A 189 -0.98 9.89 9.54
N LYS A 190 -0.13 9.76 8.52
CA LYS A 190 -0.55 10.00 7.12
C LYS A 190 -1.23 8.75 6.55
N ASN A 191 -2.39 8.91 5.94
CA ASN A 191 -3.10 7.82 5.26
C ASN A 191 -2.33 7.32 4.03
N GLY A 192 -2.65 6.12 3.54
CA GLY A 192 -2.08 5.54 2.33
C GLY A 192 -0.64 5.04 2.48
N LYS A 193 -0.17 4.85 3.73
CA LYS A 193 1.15 4.27 4.01
C LYS A 193 1.12 2.75 3.87
N ALA A 194 2.26 2.18 3.49
CA ALA A 194 2.40 0.74 3.32
C ALA A 194 2.54 0.06 4.69
N THR A 195 1.71 -0.95 4.91
CA THR A 195 1.68 -1.69 6.17
C THR A 195 2.94 -2.51 6.40
N GLY A 196 3.29 -2.69 7.68
CA GLY A 196 4.33 -3.59 8.13
C GLY A 196 3.95 -5.07 8.03
N VAL A 197 4.64 -5.88 8.82
CA VAL A 197 4.42 -7.34 8.91
C VAL A 197 3.12 -7.72 9.63
N ASP A 198 2.57 -6.79 10.42
CA ASP A 198 1.28 -6.90 11.11
C ASP A 198 0.07 -6.74 10.15
N ASN A 199 0.31 -6.15 8.97
CA ASN A 199 -0.72 -5.79 7.99
C ASN A 199 -1.82 -4.87 8.55
N ILE A 200 -1.51 -4.05 9.55
CA ILE A 200 -2.42 -3.02 10.06
C ILE A 200 -2.15 -1.71 9.32
N SER A 201 -3.17 -1.12 8.72
CA SER A 201 -3.04 0.17 8.04
C SER A 201 -3.31 1.34 8.96
N VAL A 202 -2.78 2.52 8.58
CA VAL A 202 -3.02 3.77 9.31
C VAL A 202 -4.52 4.08 9.41
N GLU A 203 -5.28 3.80 8.36
CA GLU A 203 -6.73 4.00 8.35
C GLU A 203 -7.42 3.16 9.43
N GLN A 204 -6.96 1.94 9.66
CA GLN A 204 -7.51 1.08 10.72
C GLN A 204 -7.16 1.61 12.11
N LEU A 205 -5.91 2.08 12.30
CA LEU A 205 -5.47 2.66 13.57
C LEU A 205 -6.25 3.93 13.95
N LYS A 206 -6.60 4.75 12.95
CA LYS A 206 -7.40 5.96 13.17
C LYS A 206 -8.85 5.70 13.54
N HIS A 207 -9.38 4.51 13.24
CA HIS A 207 -10.76 4.13 13.53
C HIS A 207 -10.83 3.06 14.63
N LEU A 208 -9.83 3.01 15.51
CA LEU A 208 -9.91 2.19 16.72
C LEU A 208 -10.96 2.76 17.66
N GLY A 209 -11.66 1.87 18.38
CA GLY A 209 -12.57 2.26 19.44
C GLY A 209 -11.84 2.65 20.72
N PRO A 210 -12.55 3.26 21.69
CA PRO A 210 -11.95 3.74 22.94
C PRO A 210 -11.27 2.64 23.75
N VAL A 211 -11.80 1.40 23.76
CA VAL A 211 -11.17 0.28 24.49
C VAL A 211 -9.85 -0.08 23.82
N ALA A 212 -9.81 -0.17 22.49
CA ALA A 212 -8.59 -0.47 21.76
C ALA A 212 -7.52 0.63 21.89
N VAL A 213 -7.92 1.90 21.90
CA VAL A 213 -6.99 3.03 22.14
C VAL A 213 -6.41 2.97 23.55
N SER A 214 -7.24 2.74 24.56
CA SER A 214 -6.80 2.58 25.96
C SER A 214 -5.89 1.35 26.14
N TRP A 215 -6.19 0.27 25.44
CA TRP A 215 -5.36 -0.93 25.41
C TRP A 215 -3.98 -0.65 24.79
N LEU A 216 -3.92 0.09 23.68
CA LEU A 216 -2.67 0.47 23.03
C LEU A 216 -1.83 1.39 23.92
N LEU A 217 -2.45 2.36 24.58
CA LEU A 217 -1.81 3.22 25.57
C LEU A 217 -1.15 2.39 26.69
N SER A 218 -1.91 1.48 27.28
CA SER A 218 -1.43 0.59 28.34
C SER A 218 -0.27 -0.30 27.85
N LEU A 219 -0.34 -0.78 26.61
CA LEU A 219 0.75 -1.54 26.00
C LEU A 219 2.02 -0.69 25.86
N PHE A 220 1.92 0.56 25.41
CA PHE A 220 3.07 1.44 25.23
C PHE A 220 3.72 1.77 26.58
N ASN A 221 2.92 2.12 27.59
CA ASN A 221 3.41 2.38 28.94
C ASN A 221 4.07 1.12 29.54
N TYR A 222 3.49 -0.07 29.31
CA TYR A 222 4.13 -1.34 29.68
C TYR A 222 5.50 -1.50 29.01
N CYS A 223 5.60 -1.19 27.71
CA CYS A 223 6.84 -1.32 26.95
C CYS A 223 7.94 -0.41 27.50
N VAL A 224 7.60 0.83 27.85
CA VAL A 224 8.52 1.80 28.46
C VAL A 224 8.96 1.30 29.85
N ALA A 225 8.02 0.99 30.73
CA ALA A 225 8.31 0.57 32.10
C ALA A 225 9.15 -0.71 32.20
N HIS A 226 8.94 -1.67 31.29
CA HIS A 226 9.59 -2.98 31.34
C HIS A 226 10.69 -3.18 30.29
N SER A 227 10.94 -2.19 29.44
CA SER A 227 11.87 -2.29 28.30
C SER A 227 11.61 -3.53 27.41
N LYS A 228 10.33 -3.89 27.22
CA LYS A 228 9.90 -5.08 26.46
C LYS A 228 8.91 -4.68 25.38
N ILE A 229 9.24 -4.96 24.12
CA ILE A 229 8.39 -4.65 22.96
C ILE A 229 7.82 -5.92 22.30
N PRO A 230 6.66 -5.82 21.61
CA PRO A 230 6.13 -6.91 20.80
C PRO A 230 7.17 -7.50 19.86
N ARG A 231 7.19 -8.85 19.77
CA ARG A 231 8.17 -9.55 18.93
C ARG A 231 8.07 -9.13 17.46
N VAL A 232 6.86 -8.83 17.00
CA VAL A 232 6.57 -8.45 15.62
C VAL A 232 7.15 -7.09 15.25
N TRP A 233 7.25 -6.13 16.19
CA TRP A 233 7.87 -4.81 15.94
C TRP A 233 9.36 -4.90 15.62
N ARG A 234 10.03 -5.98 16.05
CA ARG A 234 11.44 -6.24 15.74
C ARG A 234 11.65 -6.81 14.34
N ARG A 235 10.58 -7.02 13.57
CA ARG A 235 10.64 -7.54 12.20
C ARG A 235 10.26 -6.45 11.22
N ALA A 236 10.96 -6.42 10.10
CA ALA A 236 10.63 -5.55 8.97
C ALA A 236 10.23 -6.38 7.76
N LYS A 237 9.30 -5.85 6.96
CA LYS A 237 9.01 -6.35 5.63
C LYS A 237 9.87 -5.58 4.63
N VAL A 238 10.84 -6.25 4.02
CA VAL A 238 11.76 -5.61 3.06
C VAL A 238 11.17 -5.70 1.65
N ILE A 239 11.05 -4.56 0.98
CA ILE A 239 10.65 -4.44 -0.43
C ILE A 239 11.82 -3.85 -1.21
N ALA A 240 12.23 -4.51 -2.29
CA ALA A 240 13.28 -4.04 -3.18
C ALA A 240 12.68 -3.20 -4.31
N LEU A 241 13.09 -1.94 -4.45
CA LEU A 241 12.68 -1.05 -5.55
C LEU A 241 13.83 -0.84 -6.53
N LEU A 242 13.56 -1.00 -7.82
CA LEU A 242 14.53 -0.75 -8.87
C LEU A 242 14.92 0.74 -8.93
N LYS A 243 16.22 1.02 -9.04
CA LYS A 243 16.74 2.37 -9.26
C LYS A 243 16.25 2.90 -10.63
N PRO A 244 15.83 4.17 -10.73
CA PRO A 244 15.44 4.75 -12.02
C PRO A 244 16.53 4.61 -13.08
N GLY A 245 16.16 4.20 -14.30
CA GLY A 245 17.07 4.08 -15.45
C GLY A 245 18.12 2.97 -15.34
N LYS A 246 17.99 2.03 -14.40
CA LYS A 246 18.92 0.90 -14.25
C LYS A 246 18.29 -0.41 -14.71
N SER A 247 19.13 -1.35 -15.15
CA SER A 247 18.67 -2.67 -15.60
C SER A 247 18.08 -3.46 -14.41
N PRO A 248 16.95 -4.16 -14.61
CA PRO A 248 16.33 -5.04 -13.63
C PRO A 248 17.06 -6.38 -13.45
N ASP A 249 18.17 -6.62 -14.17
CA ASP A 249 18.89 -7.91 -14.23
C ASP A 249 20.09 -7.98 -13.28
N ASP A 250 20.49 -6.84 -12.69
CA ASP A 250 21.50 -6.78 -11.63
C ASP A 250 20.87 -6.50 -10.25
N PRO A 251 21.05 -7.38 -9.24
CA PRO A 251 20.52 -7.18 -7.89
C PRO A 251 21.02 -5.89 -7.22
N LYS A 252 22.20 -5.39 -7.59
CA LYS A 252 22.79 -4.13 -7.07
C LYS A 252 21.99 -2.90 -7.50
N ASN A 253 21.16 -3.02 -8.53
CA ASN A 253 20.31 -1.95 -9.02
C ASN A 253 19.04 -1.75 -8.18
N PHE A 254 18.81 -2.58 -7.17
CA PHE A 254 17.66 -2.43 -6.27
C PHE A 254 18.02 -1.72 -4.97
N ARG A 255 17.07 -0.94 -4.43
CA ARG A 255 17.13 -0.30 -3.12
C ARG A 255 16.21 -1.04 -2.16
N PRO A 256 16.69 -1.50 -1.00
CA PRO A 256 15.81 -2.08 0.00
C PRO A 256 15.02 -0.98 0.71
N ILE A 257 13.73 -1.21 0.93
CA ILE A 257 12.88 -0.41 1.80
C ILE A 257 12.33 -1.34 2.88
N SER A 258 12.70 -1.06 4.13
CA SER A 258 12.19 -1.77 5.30
C SER A 258 10.88 -1.14 5.77
N LEU A 259 9.79 -1.90 5.71
CA LEU A 259 8.48 -1.49 6.24
C LEU A 259 8.31 -2.06 7.65
N LEU A 260 8.16 -1.19 8.64
CA LEU A 260 7.89 -1.52 10.03
C LEU A 260 6.38 -1.45 10.33
N CYS A 261 5.99 -1.98 11.50
CA CYS A 261 4.65 -1.78 12.07
C CYS A 261 4.36 -0.28 12.29
N HIS A 262 3.10 0.12 12.22
CA HIS A 262 2.68 1.51 12.46
C HIS A 262 2.32 1.79 13.91
N THR A 263 2.06 0.74 14.69
CA THR A 263 1.88 0.78 16.15
C THR A 263 3.21 0.85 16.87
#